data_AF-A0A4V1ZGU8-F1
#
_entry.id   AF-A0A4V1ZGU8-F1
#
_cell.length_a   1.000
_cell.length_b   1.000
_cell.length_c   1.000
_cell.angle_alpha   90.00
_cell.angle_beta   90.00
_cell.angle_gamma   90.00
#
_symmetry.space_group_name_H-M   'P 1'
#
loop_
_entity.id
_entity.type
_entity.pdbx_description
1 polymer ?
#
loop_
_entity_poly.entity_id
_entity_poly.type
_entity_poly.pdbx_seq_one_letter_code
_entity_poly.pdbx_strand_id
1 'polypeptide(L)' 'MIDDPAQWPEPLMREHPRVALIETDSGEVISTWDRLVCGQDPSYLPALQEAWAGKSIVIVDMDTNELLRVVDQVKK' A
#
# COMPACT_ATOMS: atom_id res chain seq x y z
N MET A 1 12.29 -1.20 9.29
CA MET A 1 11.64 -1.26 7.98
C MET A 1 10.29 -1.91 8.22
N ILE A 2 9.21 -1.35 7.67
CA ILE A 2 7.84 -1.83 7.93
C ILE A 2 7.54 -2.89 6.88
N ASP A 3 8.07 -4.10 7.04
CA ASP A 3 7.98 -5.19 6.05
C ASP A 3 6.83 -6.19 6.33
N ASP A 4 6.13 -6.04 7.45
CA ASP A 4 5.02 -6.92 7.82
C ASP A 4 3.71 -6.12 7.88
N PRO A 5 2.64 -6.54 7.17
CA PRO A 5 1.35 -5.86 7.20
C PRO A 5 0.71 -5.78 8.57
N ALA A 6 1.07 -6.65 9.53
CA ALA A 6 0.60 -6.54 10.90
C ALA A 6 1.19 -5.33 11.64
N GLN A 7 2.24 -4.71 11.10
CA GLN A 7 2.77 -3.42 11.55
C GLN A 7 2.13 -2.23 10.82
N TRP A 8 1.31 -2.48 9.80
CA TRP A 8 0.54 -1.44 9.15
C TRP A 8 -0.67 -1.07 10.02
N PRO A 9 -1.24 0.12 9.84
CA PRO A 9 -2.44 0.51 10.57
C PRO A 9 -3.69 -0.33 10.23
N GLU A 10 -3.59 -1.22 9.23
CA GLU A 10 -4.59 -2.24 8.90
C GLU A 10 -3.95 -3.66 8.87
N PRO A 11 -3.90 -4.37 10.01
CA PRO A 11 -3.30 -5.72 10.08
C PRO A 11 -4.04 -6.78 9.26
N LEU A 12 -5.32 -6.54 8.92
CA LEU A 12 -6.12 -7.43 8.06
C LEU A 12 -5.59 -7.50 6.61
N MET A 13 -4.73 -6.56 6.20
CA MET A 13 -4.13 -6.56 4.87
C MET A 13 -3.21 -7.75 4.63
N ARG A 14 -2.76 -8.42 5.69
CA ARG A 14 -2.05 -9.71 5.60
C ARG A 14 -2.89 -10.82 4.95
N GLU A 15 -4.22 -10.71 5.02
CA GLU A 15 -5.14 -11.69 4.42
C GLU A 15 -5.37 -11.42 2.92
N HIS A 16 -5.09 -10.21 2.44
CA HIS A 16 -5.17 -9.89 1.03
C HIS A 16 -4.06 -10.61 0.22
N PRO A 17 -4.28 -10.96 -1.06
CA PRO A 17 -3.29 -11.69 -1.85
C PRO A 17 -2.01 -10.90 -2.06
N ARG A 18 -2.10 -9.67 -2.59
CA ARG A 18 -0.97 -8.79 -2.87
C ARG A 18 -1.36 -7.33 -2.65
N VAL A 19 -0.67 -6.63 -1.74
CA VAL A 19 -0.99 -5.24 -1.36
C VAL A 19 0.25 -4.37 -1.25
N ALA A 20 0.09 -3.08 -1.51
CA ALA A 20 1.17 -2.11 -1.40
C ALA A 20 0.76 -0.90 -0.57
N LEU A 21 1.66 -0.49 0.32
CA LEU A 21 1.61 0.75 1.07
C LEU A 21 2.34 1.84 0.29
N ILE A 22 1.65 2.91 -0.07
CA ILE A 22 2.15 3.95 -0.97
C ILE A 22 1.96 5.33 -0.35
N GLU A 23 2.98 6.17 -0.46
CA GLU A 23 2.87 7.61 -0.23
C GLU A 23 2.38 8.29 -1.51
N THR A 24 1.17 8.82 -1.50
CA THR A 24 0.53 9.41 -2.69
C THR A 24 1.11 10.75 -3.13
N ASP A 25 1.85 11.46 -2.26
CA ASP A 25 2.48 12.75 -2.59
C ASP A 25 3.65 12.56 -3.57
N SER A 26 4.52 11.60 -3.24
CA SER A 26 5.72 11.28 -4.03
C SER A 26 5.48 10.14 -5.01
N GLY A 27 4.43 9.35 -4.82
CA GLY A 27 4.20 8.07 -5.50
C GLY A 27 5.17 6.97 -5.05
N GLU A 28 5.79 7.15 -3.89
CA GLU A 28 6.77 6.20 -3.36
C GLU A 28 6.07 4.98 -2.76
N VAL A 29 6.53 3.79 -3.12
CA VAL A 29 6.12 2.54 -2.47
C VAL A 29 6.91 2.40 -1.18
N ILE A 30 6.22 2.52 -0.04
CA ILE A 30 6.81 2.39 1.29
C ILE A 30 7.11 0.91 1.60
N SER A 31 6.16 0.04 1.27
CA SER A 31 6.26 -1.41 1.47
C SER A 31 5.24 -2.14 0.61
N THR A 32 5.50 -3.39 0.27
CA THR A 32 4.55 -4.29 -0.39
C THR A 32 4.32 -5.53 0.46
N TRP A 33 3.34 -6.34 0.11
CA TRP A 33 3.17 -7.64 0.73
C TRP A 33 2.50 -8.56 -0.25
N ASP A 34 3.19 -9.64 -0.55
CA ASP A 34 2.71 -10.72 -1.39
C ASP A 34 2.54 -11.96 -0.50
N ARG A 35 1.28 -12.35 -0.31
CA ARG A 35 0.89 -13.52 0.47
C ARG A 35 1.25 -14.83 -0.23
N LEU A 36 1.36 -14.86 -1.56
CA LEU A 36 1.70 -16.05 -2.33
C LEU A 36 3.13 -16.50 -2.04
N VAL A 37 4.03 -15.54 -1.80
CA VAL A 37 5.44 -15.80 -1.45
C VAL A 37 5.77 -15.46 0.00
N CYS A 38 4.79 -15.00 0.79
CA CYS A 38 4.95 -14.54 2.17
C CYS A 38 6.09 -13.51 2.32
N GLY A 39 6.12 -12.49 1.46
CA GLY A 39 7.23 -11.55 1.42
C GLY A 39 6.93 -10.25 0.69
N GLN A 40 7.96 -9.43 0.51
CA GLN A 40 7.90 -8.19 -0.24
C GLN A 40 8.04 -8.46 -1.75
N ASP A 41 7.35 -7.66 -2.55
CA ASP A 41 7.58 -7.55 -3.99
C ASP A 41 8.09 -6.14 -4.32
N PRO A 42 9.42 -5.94 -4.44
CA PRO A 42 10.01 -4.64 -4.74
C PRO A 42 9.87 -4.25 -6.22
N SER A 43 9.35 -5.14 -7.07
CA SER A 43 9.17 -4.87 -8.51
C SER A 43 7.84 -4.16 -8.82
N TYR A 44 6.96 -4.05 -7.82
CA TYR A 44 5.68 -3.39 -7.98
C TYR A 44 5.84 -1.88 -8.20
N LEU A 45 5.19 -1.40 -9.25
CA LEU A 45 5.12 0.01 -9.60
C LEU A 45 3.65 0.44 -9.61
N PRO A 46 3.22 1.31 -8.68
CA PRO A 46 1.84 1.75 -8.63
C PRO A 46 1.52 2.70 -9.78
N ALA A 47 0.31 2.61 -10.30
CA ALA A 47 -0.23 3.63 -11.19
C ALA A 47 -1.02 4.65 -10.35
N LEU A 48 -0.45 5.84 -10.13
CA LEU A 48 -1.12 6.88 -9.35
C LEU A 48 -2.47 7.23 -9.97
N GLN A 49 -3.53 7.21 -9.14
CA GLN A 49 -4.88 7.55 -9.55
C GLN A 49 -5.35 8.83 -8.85
N GLU A 50 -6.15 9.65 -9.54
CA GLU A 50 -6.75 10.86 -8.94
C GLU A 50 -7.64 10.54 -7.73
N ALA A 51 -8.17 9.31 -7.65
CA ALA A 51 -8.98 8.83 -6.53
C ALA A 51 -8.18 8.61 -5.24
N TRP A 52 -6.85 8.49 -5.34
CA TRP A 52 -5.97 8.39 -4.17
C TRP A 52 -5.81 9.81 -3.62
N ALA A 53 -6.73 10.22 -2.75
CA ALA A 53 -6.77 11.56 -2.18
C ALA A 53 -5.36 12.00 -1.71
N GLY A 54 -4.94 13.21 -2.12
CA GLY A 54 -3.55 13.68 -2.04
C GLY A 54 -2.92 13.67 -0.64
N LYS A 55 -1.59 13.86 -0.59
CA LYS A 55 -0.73 13.83 0.63
C LYS A 55 -1.23 12.85 1.70
N SER A 56 -1.43 11.61 1.29
CA SER A 56 -1.90 10.53 2.16
C SER A 56 -1.06 9.27 1.96
N ILE A 57 -1.00 8.43 2.98
CA ILE A 57 -0.51 7.05 2.86
C ILE A 57 -1.72 6.17 2.56
N VAL A 58 -1.61 5.36 1.51
CA VAL A 58 -2.70 4.48 1.05
C VAL A 58 -2.25 3.03 0.96
N ILE A 59 -3.20 2.12 1.07
CA ILE A 59 -3.03 0.69 0.80
C ILE A 59 -3.83 0.36 -0.44
N VAL A 60 -3.17 -0.25 -1.42
CA VAL A 60 -3.77 -0.63 -2.69
C VAL A 60 -3.57 -2.10 -2.95
N ASP A 61 -4.48 -2.68 -3.74
CA ASP A 61 -4.32 -4.01 -4.30
C ASP A 61 -3.32 -3.96 -5.45
N MET A 62 -2.28 -4.80 -5.43
CA MET A 62 -1.21 -4.74 -6.42
C MET A 62 -1.61 -5.30 -7.79
N ASP A 63 -2.63 -6.15 -7.85
CA ASP A 63 -3.05 -6.81 -9.09
C ASP A 63 -4.05 -5.94 -9.87
N THR A 64 -4.90 -5.21 -9.15
CA THR A 64 -5.95 -4.35 -9.73
C THR A 64 -5.63 -2.86 -9.64
N ASN A 65 -4.62 -2.48 -8.85
CA ASN A 65 -4.28 -1.11 -8.49
C ASN A 65 -5.44 -0.38 -7.76
N GLU A 66 -6.43 -1.12 -7.23
CA GLU A 66 -7.58 -0.57 -6.52
C GLU A 66 -7.19 -0.03 -5.14
N LEU A 67 -7.75 1.11 -4.74
CA LEU A 67 -7.57 1.67 -3.40
C LEU A 67 -8.38 0.86 -2.39
N LEU A 68 -7.68 0.10 -1.53
CA LEU A 68 -8.31 -0.65 -0.45
C LEU A 68 -8.56 0.25 0.76
N ARG A 69 -7.55 1.05 1.14
CA ARG A 69 -7.65 1.93 2.30
C ARG A 69 -6.77 3.17 2.24
N VAL A 70 -7.22 4.22 2.92
CA VAL A 70 -6.41 5.38 3.30
C VAL A 70 -5.98 5.21 4.76
N VAL A 71 -4.68 5.23 4.98
CA VAL A 71 -4.02 4.91 6.26
C VAL A 71 -3.79 6.17 7.09
N ASP A 72 -3.29 7.22 6.45
CA ASP A 72 -3.08 8.52 7.08
C ASP A 72 -3.34 9.59 6.05
N GLN A 73 -4.17 10.58 6.38
CA GLN A 73 -4.18 11.84 5.66
C GLN A 73 -3.20 12.75 6.38
N VAL A 74 -2.09 13.11 5.73
CA VAL A 74 -1.15 14.07 6.31
C VAL A 74 -1.91 15.40 6.39
N LYS A 75 -2.50 15.67 7.56
CA LYS A 75 -3.16 16.94 7.85
C LYS A 75 -2.08 18.01 7.82
N LYS A 76 -2.18 18.87 6.81
CA LYS A 76 -1.39 20.09 6.65
C LYS A 76 -1.54 21.02 7.85
#